data_AF-H2RQ58-F1
#
_entry.id   AF-H2RQ58-F1
#
_cell.length_a   1.000
_cell.length_b   1.000
_cell.length_c   1.000
_cell.angle_alpha   90.00
_cell.angle_beta   90.00
_cell.angle_gamma   90.00
#
_symmetry.space_group_name_H-M   'P 1'
#
loop_
_entity.id
_entity.type
_entity.pdbx_description
1 polymer ?
#
loop_
_entity_poly.entity_id
_entity_poly.type
_entity_poly.pdbx_seq_one_letter_code
_entity_poly.pdbx_strand_id
1 'polypeptide(L)'
;MPQRRTIKSNYQHVLFCCVTPNNVVEPNRRYSQINPNFAEKLPTEMSLQIFGELDAISLCSASQTCRLWYHIIKDSEQLWRKQCLLVRAVCQREVDRDRRDGLSWKLTLVKNYSRSRLKTAWLTGCFSHITSADQLIGTTMMPLDVETWGEILQAELDR
;
A
#
# COMPACT_ATOMS: atom_id res chain seq x y z
N MET A 1 27.50 -5.39 -19.88
CA MET A 1 26.62 -4.27 -19.45
C MET A 1 25.19 -4.79 -19.39
N PRO A 2 24.69 -5.29 -18.24
CA PRO A 2 23.30 -5.71 -18.16
C PRO A 2 22.41 -4.50 -17.86
N GLN A 3 21.34 -4.35 -18.64
CA GLN A 3 20.30 -3.35 -18.46
C GLN A 3 19.67 -3.50 -17.06
N ARG A 4 19.83 -2.47 -16.22
CA ARG A 4 19.10 -2.36 -14.95
C ARG A 4 17.62 -2.18 -15.26
N ARG A 5 16.84 -3.27 -15.21
CA ARG A 5 15.40 -3.17 -15.04
C ARG A 5 15.16 -2.59 -13.65
N THR A 6 14.73 -1.34 -13.58
CA THR A 6 14.32 -0.70 -12.34
C THR A 6 13.07 -1.42 -11.86
N ILE A 7 13.23 -2.33 -10.90
CA ILE A 7 12.11 -2.87 -10.14
C ILE A 7 11.53 -1.66 -9.41
N LYS A 8 10.39 -1.13 -9.90
CA LYS A 8 9.64 -0.12 -9.16
C LYS A 8 9.33 -0.74 -7.81
N SER A 9 9.93 -0.18 -6.77
CA SER A 9 9.70 -0.60 -5.40
C SER A 9 8.19 -0.67 -5.14
N ASN A 10 7.71 -1.74 -4.48
CA ASN A 10 6.29 -1.96 -4.19
C ASN A 10 5.62 -0.75 -3.50
N TYR A 11 6.42 0.09 -2.83
CA TYR A 11 6.00 1.34 -2.21
C TYR A 11 5.67 2.45 -3.22
N GLN A 12 6.48 2.59 -4.27
CA GLN A 12 6.18 3.51 -5.38
C GLN A 12 4.93 3.06 -6.15
N HIS A 13 4.65 1.76 -6.19
CA HIS A 13 3.44 1.24 -6.84
C HIS A 13 2.18 1.72 -6.12
N VAL A 14 2.07 1.57 -4.79
CA VAL A 14 0.91 2.04 -4.00
C VAL A 14 0.71 3.56 -4.13
N LEU A 15 1.79 4.33 -4.03
CA LEU A 15 1.77 5.79 -4.28
C LEU A 15 1.33 6.14 -5.71
N PHE A 16 1.72 5.35 -6.71
CA PHE A 16 1.49 5.64 -8.12
C PHE A 16 0.08 5.26 -8.60
N CYS A 17 -0.42 4.05 -8.28
CA CYS A 17 -1.76 3.64 -8.73
C CYS A 17 -2.91 4.18 -7.89
N CYS A 18 -2.67 4.64 -6.66
CA CYS A 18 -3.69 5.40 -5.93
C CYS A 18 -3.82 6.85 -6.44
N VAL A 19 -2.78 7.46 -7.01
CA VAL A 19 -2.76 8.92 -7.28
C VAL A 19 -2.86 9.27 -8.77
N THR A 20 -2.50 8.37 -9.70
CA THR A 20 -2.54 8.65 -11.14
C THR A 20 -3.63 7.86 -11.89
N PRO A 21 -4.33 8.45 -12.86
CA PRO A 21 -5.27 7.73 -13.74
C PRO A 21 -4.58 6.97 -14.89
N ASN A 22 -3.26 7.08 -15.01
CA ASN A 22 -2.53 6.67 -16.21
C ASN A 22 -1.89 5.30 -15.99
N ASN A 23 -2.63 4.24 -16.29
CA ASN A 23 -2.19 2.97 -16.88
C ASN A 23 -3.32 1.92 -16.81
N VAL A 24 -4.57 2.29 -17.12
CA VAL A 24 -5.59 1.26 -17.40
C VAL A 24 -5.10 0.54 -18.65
N VAL A 25 -4.59 -0.68 -18.48
CA VAL A 25 -4.10 -1.51 -19.58
C VAL A 25 -5.31 -1.83 -20.46
N GLU A 26 -5.33 -1.30 -21.70
CA GLU A 26 -6.34 -1.72 -22.66
C GLU A 26 -6.12 -3.21 -22.99
N PRO A 27 -7.15 -4.06 -22.89
CA PRO A 27 -6.96 -5.48 -23.11
C PRO A 27 -6.58 -5.76 -24.57
N ASN A 28 -5.49 -6.51 -24.77
CA ASN A 28 -5.07 -7.01 -26.07
C ASN A 28 -6.21 -7.86 -26.67
N ARG A 29 -6.72 -7.45 -27.85
CA ARG A 29 -7.92 -8.00 -28.53
C ARG A 29 -7.83 -9.48 -28.99
N ARG A 30 -6.92 -10.30 -28.47
CA ARG A 30 -6.62 -11.65 -29.00
C ARG A 30 -6.81 -12.85 -28.07
N TYR A 31 -7.47 -12.69 -26.91
CA TYR A 31 -7.93 -13.84 -26.12
C TYR A 31 -9.39 -13.66 -25.70
N SER A 32 -10.30 -14.08 -26.58
CA SER A 32 -11.73 -14.21 -26.31
C SER A 32 -12.00 -15.47 -25.49
N GLN A 33 -11.73 -15.39 -24.19
CA GLN A 33 -12.55 -16.01 -23.15
C GLN A 33 -12.79 -14.93 -22.11
N ILE A 34 -13.80 -14.10 -22.39
CA ILE A 34 -14.24 -13.02 -21.51
C ILE A 34 -14.90 -13.71 -20.31
N ASN A 35 -14.12 -14.01 -19.27
CA ASN A 35 -14.72 -14.17 -17.96
C ASN A 35 -15.41 -12.84 -17.64
N PRO A 36 -16.74 -12.83 -17.47
CA PRO A 36 -17.47 -11.60 -17.27
C PRO A 36 -16.98 -10.94 -15.98
N ASN A 37 -16.69 -9.64 -16.07
CA ASN A 37 -16.29 -8.82 -14.93
C ASN A 37 -17.40 -8.90 -13.86
N PHE A 38 -17.06 -9.41 -12.67
CA PHE A 38 -18.06 -9.58 -11.62
C PHE A 38 -18.69 -8.24 -11.21
N ALA A 39 -17.93 -7.14 -11.27
CA ALA A 39 -18.39 -5.82 -10.85
C ALA A 39 -19.47 -5.25 -11.77
N GLU A 40 -19.63 -5.79 -12.98
CA GLU A 40 -20.72 -5.43 -13.90
C GLU A 40 -22.01 -6.20 -13.60
N LYS A 41 -21.92 -7.31 -12.86
CA LYS A 41 -23.05 -8.20 -12.56
C LYS A 41 -23.54 -8.10 -11.12
N LEU A 42 -22.64 -7.76 -10.21
CA LEU A 42 -22.95 -7.65 -8.79
C LEU A 42 -23.31 -6.19 -8.44
N PRO A 43 -24.20 -5.98 -7.46
CA PRO A 43 -24.37 -4.68 -6.83
C PRO A 43 -23.03 -4.11 -6.34
N THR A 44 -22.89 -2.78 -6.33
CA THR A 44 -21.65 -2.12 -5.95
C THR A 44 -21.23 -2.47 -4.52
N GLU A 45 -22.19 -2.66 -3.63
CA GLU A 45 -21.97 -3.06 -2.22
C GLU A 45 -21.25 -4.40 -2.12
N MET A 46 -21.64 -5.38 -2.94
CA MET A 46 -20.98 -6.69 -2.98
C MET A 46 -19.57 -6.58 -3.56
N SER A 47 -19.38 -5.73 -4.56
CA SER A 47 -18.05 -5.45 -5.11
C SER A 47 -17.15 -4.79 -4.05
N LEU A 48 -17.68 -3.87 -3.24
CA LEU A 48 -16.97 -3.24 -2.13
C LEU A 48 -16.61 -4.24 -1.03
N GLN A 49 -17.45 -5.22 -0.75
CA GLN A 49 -17.11 -6.30 0.19
C GLN A 49 -15.94 -7.13 -0.33
N ILE A 50 -15.95 -7.53 -1.61
CA ILE A 50 -14.85 -8.29 -2.22
C ILE A 50 -13.55 -7.48 -2.18
N PHE A 51 -13.58 -6.21 -2.59
CA PHE A 51 -12.40 -5.35 -2.50
C PHE A 51 -11.97 -5.09 -1.05
N GLY A 52 -12.91 -5.13 -0.10
CA GLY A 52 -12.64 -4.98 1.32
C GLY A 52 -11.71 -6.04 1.89
N GLU A 53 -11.65 -7.23 1.28
CA GLU A 53 -10.78 -8.33 1.71
C GLU A 53 -9.35 -8.22 1.18
N LEU A 54 -9.08 -7.29 0.27
CA LEU A 54 -7.76 -7.08 -0.30
C LEU A 54 -6.87 -6.20 0.60
N ASP A 55 -5.57 -6.48 0.61
CA ASP A 55 -4.57 -5.59 1.20
C ASP A 55 -4.34 -4.36 0.30
N ALA A 56 -3.69 -3.33 0.84
CA ALA A 56 -3.44 -2.08 0.12
C ALA A 56 -2.71 -2.26 -1.22
N ILE A 57 -1.79 -3.23 -1.34
CA ILE A 57 -1.08 -3.48 -2.61
C ILE A 57 -2.03 -4.12 -3.61
N SER A 58 -2.79 -5.14 -3.19
CA SER A 58 -3.77 -5.81 -4.06
C SER A 58 -4.88 -4.86 -4.49
N LEU A 59 -5.33 -3.94 -3.63
CA LEU A 59 -6.27 -2.87 -3.99
C LEU A 59 -5.70 -1.95 -5.07
N CYS A 60 -4.41 -1.59 -4.99
CA CYS A 60 -3.77 -0.76 -6.01
C CYS A 60 -3.68 -1.49 -7.35
N SER A 61 -3.34 -2.78 -7.34
CA SER A 61 -3.35 -3.63 -8.52
C SER A 61 -4.77 -3.77 -9.10
N ALA A 62 -5.77 -4.00 -8.25
CA ALA A 62 -7.18 -4.09 -8.65
C ALA A 62 -7.67 -2.78 -9.30
N SER A 63 -7.27 -1.61 -8.77
CA SER A 63 -7.66 -0.32 -9.34
C SER A 63 -7.12 -0.06 -10.77
N GLN A 64 -6.12 -0.83 -11.21
CA GLN A 64 -5.52 -0.71 -12.55
C GLN A 64 -6.12 -1.68 -13.57
N THR A 65 -7.00 -2.60 -13.18
CA THR A 65 -7.52 -3.64 -14.07
C THR A 65 -8.48 -3.09 -15.11
N CYS A 66 -9.42 -2.22 -14.70
CA CYS A 66 -10.38 -1.57 -15.57
C CYS A 66 -10.95 -0.29 -14.94
N ARG A 67 -11.60 0.55 -15.76
CA ARG A 67 -12.21 1.82 -15.30
C ARG A 67 -13.27 1.62 -14.22
N LEU A 68 -14.09 0.56 -14.32
CA LEU A 68 -15.14 0.30 -13.33
C LEU A 68 -14.54 0.03 -11.95
N TRP A 69 -13.54 -0.85 -11.87
CA TRP A 69 -12.85 -1.17 -10.61
C TRP A 69 -12.13 0.06 -10.06
N TYR A 70 -11.49 0.83 -10.94
CA TYR A 70 -10.87 2.10 -10.56
C TYR A 70 -11.86 3.02 -9.85
N HIS A 71 -13.06 3.24 -10.41
CA HIS A 71 -14.07 4.13 -9.81
C HIS A 71 -14.60 3.57 -8.48
N ILE A 72 -14.97 2.29 -8.43
CA ILE A 72 -15.47 1.65 -7.20
C ILE A 72 -14.43 1.76 -6.07
N ILE A 73 -13.16 1.47 -6.36
CA ILE A 73 -12.08 1.49 -5.36
C ILE A 73 -11.69 2.91 -4.98
N LYS A 74 -11.52 3.81 -5.97
CA LYS A 74 -11.07 5.18 -5.74
C LYS A 74 -12.01 5.95 -4.83
N ASP A 75 -13.31 5.86 -5.08
CA ASP A 75 -14.32 6.71 -4.45
C ASP A 75 -14.82 6.14 -3.10
N SER A 76 -14.33 4.96 -2.71
CA SER A 76 -14.72 4.31 -1.45
C SER A 76 -13.87 4.74 -0.26
N GLU A 77 -14.35 5.74 0.50
CA GLU A 77 -13.73 6.15 1.76
C GLU A 77 -13.65 5.00 2.80
N GLN A 78 -14.61 4.06 2.78
CA GLN A 78 -14.62 2.92 3.70
C GLN A 78 -13.45 1.97 3.47
N LEU A 79 -13.11 1.68 2.21
CA LEU A 79 -11.96 0.84 1.87
C LEU A 79 -10.66 1.48 2.36
N TRP A 80 -10.46 2.76 2.04
CA TRP A 80 -9.26 3.49 2.46
C TRP A 80 -9.17 3.63 3.98
N ARG A 81 -10.30 3.83 4.66
CA ARG A 81 -10.36 3.87 6.13
C ARG A 81 -9.92 2.53 6.73
N LYS A 82 -10.42 1.39 6.24
CA LYS A 82 -10.04 0.05 6.73
C LYS A 82 -8.52 -0.14 6.65
N GLN A 83 -7.92 0.20 5.51
CA GLN A 83 -6.47 0.10 5.32
C GLN A 83 -5.68 1.07 6.21
N CYS A 84 -6.18 2.29 6.40
CA CYS A 84 -5.58 3.26 7.31
C CYS A 84 -5.56 2.77 8.76
N LEU A 85 -6.58 2.05 9.22
CA LEU A 85 -6.61 1.51 10.58
C LEU A 85 -5.51 0.46 10.81
N LEU A 86 -5.18 -0.34 9.79
CA LEU A 86 -4.05 -1.27 9.84
C LEU A 86 -2.72 -0.52 9.98
N VAL A 87 -2.53 0.54 9.18
CA VAL A 87 -1.35 1.40 9.26
C VAL A 87 -1.27 2.12 10.61
N ARG A 88 -2.41 2.56 11.15
CA ARG A 88 -2.52 3.24 12.45
C ARG A 88 -2.09 2.36 13.62
N ALA A 89 -2.23 1.04 13.52
CA ALA A 89 -1.77 0.11 14.57
C ALA A 89 -0.26 0.20 14.81
N VAL A 90 0.51 0.69 13.83
CA VAL A 90 1.98 0.79 13.87
C VAL A 90 2.44 2.25 13.83
N CYS A 91 1.77 3.09 13.06
CA CYS A 91 2.06 4.53 12.89
C CYS A 91 0.93 5.39 13.44
N GLN A 92 0.54 5.16 14.69
CA GLN A 92 -0.60 5.85 15.31
C GLN A 92 -0.41 7.37 15.29
N ARG A 93 0.76 7.85 15.71
CA ARG A 93 1.07 9.28 15.84
C ARG A 93 0.98 10.01 14.51
N GLU A 94 1.50 9.40 13.45
CA GLU A 94 1.53 9.97 12.11
C GLU A 94 0.13 9.97 11.49
N VAL A 95 -0.61 8.87 11.60
CA VAL A 95 -1.98 8.77 11.10
C VAL A 95 -2.90 9.75 11.85
N ASP A 96 -2.85 9.79 13.18
CA ASP A 96 -3.72 10.67 13.96
C ASP A 96 -3.42 12.16 13.69
N ARG A 97 -2.16 12.51 13.42
CA ARG A 97 -1.79 13.86 12.98
C ARG A 97 -2.41 14.18 11.62
N ASP A 98 -2.19 13.34 10.61
CA ASP A 98 -2.73 13.55 9.27
C ASP A 98 -4.27 13.65 9.27
N ARG A 99 -4.95 12.87 10.13
CA ARG A 99 -6.40 12.96 10.33
C ARG A 99 -6.83 14.28 10.96
N ARG A 100 -6.10 14.79 11.97
CA ARG A 100 -6.36 16.11 12.57
C ARG A 100 -6.12 17.24 11.57
N ASP A 101 -5.14 17.09 10.69
CA ASP A 101 -4.79 18.05 9.65
C ASP A 101 -5.80 18.02 8.47
N GLY A 102 -6.83 17.18 8.54
CA GLY A 102 -7.93 17.15 7.57
C GLY A 102 -7.64 16.41 6.27
N LEU A 103 -6.58 15.59 6.20
CA LEU A 103 -6.29 14.78 5.01
C LEU A 103 -7.40 13.73 4.81
N SER A 104 -7.63 13.30 3.56
CA SER A 104 -8.52 12.16 3.28
C SER A 104 -7.93 10.85 3.78
N TRP A 105 -8.75 9.79 3.95
CA TRP A 105 -8.24 8.48 4.35
C TRP A 105 -7.24 7.95 3.33
N LYS A 106 -7.54 8.12 2.04
CA LYS A 106 -6.65 7.75 0.96
C LYS A 106 -5.29 8.44 1.02
N LEU A 107 -5.27 9.76 1.20
CA LEU A 107 -4.01 10.51 1.26
C LEU A 107 -3.21 10.16 2.52
N THR A 108 -3.90 10.00 3.64
CA THR A 108 -3.31 9.55 4.91
C THR A 108 -2.64 8.18 4.77
N LEU A 109 -3.30 7.22 4.10
CA LEU A 109 -2.74 5.91 3.83
C LEU A 109 -1.47 6.02 3.00
N VAL A 110 -1.56 6.71 1.86
CA VAL A 110 -0.46 6.87 0.89
C VAL A 110 0.77 7.51 1.54
N LYS A 111 0.59 8.51 2.42
CA LYS A 111 1.69 9.18 3.13
C LYS A 111 2.42 8.27 4.11
N ASN A 112 1.68 7.37 4.78
CA ASN A 112 2.19 6.60 5.91
C ASN A 112 2.50 5.14 5.57
N TYR A 113 2.07 4.64 4.42
CA TYR A 113 2.19 3.23 4.05
C TYR A 113 3.64 2.73 4.08
N SER A 114 4.55 3.43 3.41
CA SER A 114 5.97 3.05 3.35
C SER A 114 6.62 3.05 4.74
N ARG A 115 6.33 4.09 5.54
CA ARG A 115 6.83 4.20 6.92
C ARG A 115 6.34 3.04 7.77
N SER A 116 5.04 2.75 7.71
CA SER A 116 4.43 1.67 8.48
C SER A 116 5.01 0.32 8.10
N ARG A 117 5.16 0.02 6.81
CA ARG A 117 5.79 -1.23 6.34
C ARG A 117 7.23 -1.38 6.82
N LEU A 118 8.02 -0.32 6.74
CA LEU A 118 9.41 -0.34 7.21
C LEU A 118 9.46 -0.54 8.73
N LYS A 119 8.67 0.24 9.48
CA LYS A 119 8.58 0.14 10.94
C LYS A 119 8.10 -1.24 11.39
N THR A 120 7.09 -1.81 10.74
CA THR A 120 6.64 -3.18 11.01
C THR A 120 7.77 -4.18 10.83
N ALA A 121 8.53 -4.11 9.73
CA ALA A 121 9.64 -5.05 9.50
C ALA A 121 10.73 -4.97 10.60
N TRP A 122 11.04 -3.76 11.08
CA TRP A 122 11.90 -3.58 12.26
C TRP A 122 11.27 -4.20 13.53
N LEU A 123 10.02 -3.87 13.83
CA LEU A 123 9.31 -4.34 15.02
C LEU A 123 9.02 -5.86 15.01
N THR A 124 9.02 -6.51 13.84
CA THR A 124 8.92 -7.97 13.74
C THR A 124 10.27 -8.67 13.77
N GLY A 125 11.38 -7.93 13.85
CA GLY A 125 12.73 -8.48 13.93
C GLY A 125 13.27 -8.94 12.57
N CYS A 126 12.68 -8.52 11.45
CA CYS A 126 13.19 -8.86 10.11
C CYS A 126 14.61 -8.33 9.87
N PHE A 127 15.06 -7.40 10.72
CA PHE A 127 16.32 -6.69 10.62
C PHE A 127 17.23 -6.88 11.86
N SER A 128 16.89 -7.78 12.78
CA SER A 128 17.62 -7.99 14.04
C SER A 128 19.05 -8.54 13.87
N HIS A 129 19.31 -9.26 12.77
CA HIS A 129 20.59 -9.94 12.54
C HIS A 129 21.27 -9.50 11.25
N ILE A 130 21.14 -8.22 10.90
CA ILE A 130 21.80 -7.69 9.70
C ILE A 130 23.31 -7.72 9.89
N THR A 131 24.01 -8.51 9.06
CA THR A 131 25.48 -8.61 9.10
C THR A 131 26.18 -7.81 8.01
N SER A 132 25.43 -7.32 7.01
CA SER A 132 25.97 -6.43 5.97
C SER A 132 24.90 -5.52 5.37
N ALA A 133 25.33 -4.38 4.82
CA ALA A 133 24.43 -3.46 4.13
C ALA A 133 23.75 -4.09 2.89
N ASP A 134 24.36 -5.12 2.31
CA ASP A 134 23.80 -5.81 1.13
C ASP A 134 22.46 -6.50 1.44
N GLN A 135 22.25 -6.91 2.70
CA GLN A 135 20.98 -7.53 3.14
C GLN A 135 19.82 -6.53 3.16
N LEU A 136 20.11 -5.24 3.08
CA LEU A 136 19.11 -4.17 2.98
C LEU A 136 18.86 -3.75 1.53
N ILE A 137 19.63 -4.25 0.56
CA ILE A 137 19.45 -3.94 -0.86
C ILE A 137 18.08 -4.45 -1.33
N GLY A 138 17.32 -3.57 -1.98
CA GLY A 138 15.95 -3.86 -2.43
C GLY A 138 14.87 -3.43 -1.44
N THR A 139 15.23 -3.17 -0.18
CA THR A 139 14.34 -2.50 0.77
C THR A 139 14.44 -0.99 0.59
N THR A 140 13.30 -0.30 0.42
CA THR A 140 13.29 1.17 0.45
C THR A 140 13.45 1.63 1.90
N MET A 141 14.70 1.87 2.29
CA MET A 141 15.01 2.53 3.55
C MET A 141 14.65 4.01 3.42
N MET A 142 13.68 4.46 4.22
CA MET A 142 13.33 5.86 4.33
C MET A 142 13.82 6.42 5.67
N PRO A 143 14.19 7.71 5.74
CA PRO A 143 14.52 8.34 7.01
C PRO A 143 13.35 8.21 7.99
N LEU A 144 13.65 7.72 9.20
CA LEU A 144 12.74 7.71 10.35
C LEU A 144 13.19 8.80 11.33
N ASP A 145 12.23 9.40 12.02
CA ASP A 145 12.49 10.40 13.06
C ASP A 145 13.02 9.76 14.35
N VAL A 146 13.55 10.61 15.22
CA VAL A 146 14.20 10.21 16.47
C VAL A 146 13.26 9.40 17.35
N GLU A 147 11.98 9.78 17.47
CA GLU A 147 11.04 9.04 18.31
C GLU A 147 10.74 7.66 17.71
N THR A 148 10.57 7.57 16.40
CA THR A 148 10.36 6.27 15.72
C THR A 148 11.55 5.34 15.92
N TRP A 149 12.78 5.85 15.84
CA TRP A 149 13.97 5.06 16.15
C TRP A 149 14.03 4.65 17.62
N GLY A 150 13.62 5.53 18.54
CA GLY A 150 13.52 5.20 19.97
C GLY A 150 12.57 4.03 20.24
N GLU A 151 11.40 4.01 19.59
CA GLU A 151 10.44 2.90 19.68
C GLU A 151 11.01 1.59 19.14
N ILE A 152 11.70 1.64 17.98
CA ILE A 152 12.34 0.46 17.38
C ILE A 152 13.45 -0.08 18.28
N LEU A 153 14.31 0.81 18.81
CA LEU A 153 15.40 0.42 19.70
C LEU A 153 14.86 -0.24 20.97
N GLN A 154 13.82 0.35 21.58
CA GLN A 154 13.21 -0.23 22.77
C GLN A 154 12.65 -1.63 22.49
N ALA A 155 11.93 -1.79 21.38
CA ALA A 155 11.38 -3.09 20.98
C ALA A 155 12.47 -4.15 20.72
N GLU A 156 13.67 -3.73 20.31
CA GLU A 156 14.80 -4.64 20.10
C GLU A 156 15.51 -5.01 21.40
N LEU A 157 15.60 -4.08 22.36
CA LEU A 157 16.14 -4.34 23.70
C LEU A 157 15.23 -5.26 24.53
N ASP A 158 13.92 -5.22 24.29
CA ASP A 158 12.93 -6.03 25.00
C ASP A 158 12.79 -7.48 24.47
N ARG A 159 13.54 -7.86 23.42
CA ARG A 159 13.56 -9.24 22.89
C ARG A 159 14.45 -10.17 23.68
#